data_AF-A0A974PCI5-F1
#
_entry.id   AF-A0A974PCI5-F1
#
_cell.length_a   1.000
_cell.length_b   1.000
_cell.length_c   1.000
_cell.angle_alpha   90.00
_cell.angle_beta   90.00
_cell.angle_gamma   90.00
#
_symmetry.space_group_name_H-M   'P 1'
#
loop_
_entity.id
_entity.type
_entity.pdbx_description
1 polymer ?
#
loop_
_entity_poly.entity_id
_entity_poly.type
_entity_poly.pdbx_seq_one_letter_code
_entity_poly.pdbx_strand_id
1 'polypeptide(L)'
;MEPTTRSISLSDSICRAEGVGVIDMAAILGTIFAVLGASFGFELRWGPILWGLIGLAAGVCASLILFLMGGKRLNHKASDTKAVVMLIIHCEQGDSHKAIQILKQFSAISIGNLD
;
A
#
# COMPACT_ATOMS: atom_id res chain seq x y z
N MET A 1 -35.37 10.55 3.44
CA MET A 1 -34.53 11.53 2.70
C MET A 1 -33.82 12.38 3.72
N GLU A 2 -32.51 12.19 3.86
CA GLU A 2 -31.63 13.11 4.58
C GLU A 2 -30.25 13.00 3.91
N PRO A 3 -29.71 14.04 3.25
CA PRO A 3 -28.38 13.98 2.68
C PRO A 3 -27.36 14.36 3.75
N THR A 4 -26.76 13.37 4.41
CA THR A 4 -25.56 13.60 5.23
C THR A 4 -24.44 14.10 4.33
N THR A 5 -24.07 15.37 4.50
CA THR A 5 -22.94 16.02 3.88
C THR A 5 -21.65 15.41 4.44
N ARG A 6 -21.16 14.33 3.83
CA ARG A 6 -19.88 13.74 4.19
C ARG A 6 -18.78 14.60 3.58
N SER A 7 -18.11 15.40 4.41
CA SER A 7 -16.84 16.03 4.05
C SER A 7 -15.86 14.93 3.67
N ILE A 8 -15.60 14.77 2.37
CA ILE A 8 -14.56 13.86 1.88
C ILE A 8 -13.24 14.46 2.35
N SER A 9 -12.75 13.94 3.46
CA SER A 9 -11.45 14.31 3.99
C SER A 9 -10.41 13.84 2.97
N LEU A 10 -9.57 14.75 2.48
CA LEU A 10 -8.49 14.41 1.52
C LEU A 10 -7.50 13.40 2.12
N SER A 11 -7.57 13.18 3.44
CA SER A 11 -6.90 12.14 4.20
C SER A 11 -7.39 10.72 3.93
N ASP A 12 -8.67 10.51 3.60
CA ASP A 12 -9.20 9.15 3.34
C ASP A 12 -8.63 8.54 2.04
N SER A 13 -8.14 9.36 1.10
CA SER A 13 -7.43 8.88 -0.09
C SER A 13 -6.00 8.40 0.20
N ILE A 14 -5.40 8.81 1.32
CA ILE A 14 -4.03 8.41 1.70
C ILE A 14 -4.04 6.98 2.27
N CYS A 15 -5.14 6.55 2.89
CA CYS A 15 -5.28 5.16 3.37
C CYS A 15 -5.52 4.14 2.24
N ARG A 16 -5.66 4.62 1.00
CA ARG A 16 -5.73 3.84 -0.25
C ARG A 16 -4.51 4.07 -1.14
N ALA A 17 -3.42 4.56 -0.56
CA ALA A 17 -2.21 4.85 -1.30
C ALA A 17 -1.53 3.55 -1.74
N GLU A 18 -1.54 3.34 -3.05
CA GLU A 18 -0.69 2.46 -3.87
C GLU A 18 0.83 2.69 -3.65
N GLY A 19 1.22 3.39 -2.58
CA GLY A 19 2.59 3.80 -2.26
C GLY A 19 3.35 2.84 -1.34
N VAL A 20 2.70 1.81 -0.79
CA VAL A 20 3.40 0.83 0.08
C VAL A 20 4.57 0.19 -0.67
N GLY A 21 4.40 -0.13 -1.96
CA GLY A 21 5.44 -0.79 -2.76
C GLY A 21 6.71 0.04 -2.95
N VAL A 22 6.60 1.35 -3.16
CA VAL A 22 7.78 2.22 -3.33
C VAL A 22 8.53 2.44 -2.02
N ILE A 23 7.79 2.56 -0.92
CA ILE A 23 8.38 2.74 0.41
C ILE A 23 9.07 1.44 0.83
N ASP A 24 8.49 0.28 0.55
CA ASP A 24 9.06 -1.04 0.86
C ASP A 24 10.38 -1.26 0.07
N MET A 25 10.38 -0.97 -1.24
CA MET A 25 11.60 -1.05 -2.04
C MET A 25 12.68 -0.06 -1.59
N ALA A 26 12.30 1.17 -1.20
CA ALA A 26 13.22 2.13 -0.63
C ALA A 26 13.80 1.67 0.72
N ALA A 27 12.99 1.04 1.57
CA ALA A 27 13.41 0.51 2.86
C ALA A 27 14.39 -0.66 2.70
N ILE A 28 14.10 -1.61 1.80
CA ILE A 28 14.96 -2.77 1.53
C ILE A 28 16.33 -2.31 0.99
N LEU A 29 16.33 -1.52 -0.10
CA LEU A 29 17.58 -1.05 -0.72
C LEU A 29 18.36 -0.11 0.22
N GLY A 30 17.66 0.78 0.92
CA GLY A 30 18.24 1.70 1.90
C GLY A 30 18.94 0.94 3.02
N THR A 31 18.33 -0.11 3.56
CA THR A 31 18.92 -0.93 4.62
C THR A 31 20.16 -1.68 4.13
N ILE A 32 20.11 -2.29 2.95
CA ILE A 32 21.27 -2.99 2.36
C ILE A 32 22.45 -2.01 2.21
N PHE A 33 22.19 -0.83 1.64
CA PHE A 33 23.24 0.16 1.41
C PHE A 33 23.75 0.79 2.72
N ALA A 34 22.91 0.90 3.75
CA ALA A 34 23.31 1.33 5.08
C ALA A 34 24.22 0.31 5.77
N VAL A 35 23.92 -1.00 5.69
CA VAL A 35 24.79 -2.06 6.25
C VAL A 35 26.14 -2.09 5.53
N LEU A 36 26.14 -2.02 4.20
CA LEU A 36 27.38 -1.95 3.43
C LEU A 36 28.18 -0.68 3.75
N GLY A 37 27.51 0.48 3.82
CA GLY A 37 28.12 1.75 4.20
C GLY A 37 28.74 1.71 5.60
N ALA A 38 28.05 1.13 6.58
CA ALA A 38 28.58 0.96 7.93
C ALA A 38 29.79 0.00 7.94
N SER A 39 29.76 -1.07 7.14
CA SER A 39 30.85 -2.04 7.02
C SER A 39 32.12 -1.41 6.43
N PHE A 40 32.00 -0.65 5.33
CA PHE A 40 33.12 0.11 4.77
C PHE A 40 33.56 1.27 5.68
N GLY A 41 32.63 1.86 6.42
CA GLY A 41 32.89 2.96 7.34
C GLY A 41 33.77 2.62 8.54
N PHE A 42 34.02 1.33 8.82
CA PHE A 42 35.00 0.90 9.82
C PHE A 42 36.44 1.20 9.40
N GLU A 43 36.73 1.18 8.09
CA GLU A 43 38.08 1.45 7.56
C GLU A 43 38.34 2.97 7.44
N LEU A 44 37.28 3.77 7.38
CA LEU A 44 37.34 5.21 7.14
C LEU A 44 37.28 6.01 8.44
N ARG A 45 38.18 6.98 8.55
CA ARG A 45 38.46 7.81 9.74
C ARG A 45 37.26 8.60 10.30
N TRP A 46 36.18 8.71 9.54
CA TRP A 46 34.94 9.42 9.90
C TRP A 46 33.94 8.52 10.66
N GLY A 47 34.24 7.21 10.79
CA GLY A 47 33.50 6.26 11.59
C GLY A 47 32.30 5.61 10.88
N PRO A 48 31.87 4.42 11.34
CA PRO A 48 30.85 3.61 10.69
C PRO A 48 29.46 4.24 10.69
N ILE A 49 29.16 5.12 11.65
CA ILE A 49 27.84 5.76 11.82
C ILE A 49 27.57 6.76 10.68
N LEU A 50 28.54 7.61 10.36
CA LEU A 50 28.35 8.64 9.32
C LEU A 50 28.28 7.99 7.94
N TRP A 51 29.14 7.01 7.68
CA TRP A 51 29.15 6.26 6.43
C TRP A 51 27.90 5.37 6.26
N GLY A 52 27.37 4.80 7.35
CA GLY A 52 26.09 4.11 7.34
C GLY A 52 24.92 5.05 7.00
N LEU A 53 24.89 6.26 7.54
CA LEU A 53 23.84 7.24 7.26
C LEU A 53 23.90 7.78 5.82
N ILE A 54 25.11 8.06 5.32
CA ILE A 54 25.32 8.39 3.89
C ILE A 54 24.85 7.22 3.02
N GLY A 55 25.15 5.99 3.44
CA GLY A 55 24.73 4.79 2.72
C GLY A 55 23.20 4.66 2.66
N LEU A 56 22.51 4.86 3.77
CA LEU A 56 21.05 4.88 3.82
C LEU A 56 20.47 5.95 2.87
N ALA A 57 20.97 7.18 2.95
CA ALA A 57 20.50 8.30 2.13
C ALA A 57 20.73 8.03 0.63
N ALA A 58 21.91 7.52 0.28
CA ALA A 58 22.23 7.13 -1.09
C ALA A 58 21.33 5.98 -1.58
N GLY A 59 21.06 4.98 -0.74
CA GLY A 59 20.18 3.86 -1.07
C GLY A 59 18.73 4.28 -1.33
N VAL A 60 18.19 5.18 -0.51
CA VAL A 60 16.84 5.75 -0.71
C VAL A 60 16.79 6.59 -2.00
N CYS A 61 17.79 7.44 -2.23
CA CYS A 61 17.88 8.23 -3.46
C CYS A 61 18.00 7.32 -4.70
N ALA A 62 18.81 6.26 -4.64
CA ALA A 62 18.97 5.30 -5.71
C ALA A 62 17.65 4.56 -6.02
N SER A 63 16.91 4.11 -4.99
CA SER A 63 15.58 3.53 -5.18
C SER A 63 14.59 4.49 -5.85
N LEU A 64 14.63 5.78 -5.48
CA LEU A 64 13.78 6.80 -6.10
C LEU A 64 14.14 7.03 -7.57
N ILE A 65 15.43 7.11 -7.89
CA ILE A 65 15.91 7.26 -9.27
C ILE A 65 15.54 6.02 -10.10
N LEU A 66 15.68 4.83 -9.54
CA LEU A 66 15.30 3.57 -10.18
C LEU A 66 13.80 3.52 -10.45
N PHE A 67 12.98 4.00 -9.52
CA PHE A 67 11.53 4.12 -9.69
C PHE A 67 11.16 5.12 -10.80
N LEU A 68 11.81 6.29 -10.83
CA LEU A 68 11.59 7.31 -11.86
C LEU A 68 12.02 6.84 -13.26
N MET A 69 13.18 6.19 -13.37
CA MET A 69 13.65 5.60 -14.63
C MET A 69 12.82 4.37 -15.04
N GLY A 70 12.36 3.60 -14.04
CA GLY A 70 11.52 2.42 -14.19
C GLY A 70 10.08 2.74 -14.58
N GLY A 71 9.58 3.96 -14.38
CA GLY A 71 8.18 4.35 -14.59
C GLY A 71 7.58 4.07 -15.98
N LYS A 72 8.41 3.71 -16.97
CA LYS A 72 7.95 3.28 -18.31
C LYS A 72 7.86 1.75 -18.51
N ARG A 73 8.52 0.95 -17.66
CA ARG A 73 8.57 -0.54 -17.77
C ARG A 73 8.18 -1.28 -16.49
N LEU A 74 8.28 -0.62 -15.33
CA LEU A 74 7.72 -1.04 -14.05
C LEU A 74 6.28 -0.54 -13.91
N ASN A 75 5.43 -0.78 -14.92
CA ASN A 75 4.04 -1.16 -14.63
C ASN A 75 4.05 -2.59 -14.08
N HIS A 76 4.94 -2.86 -13.12
CA HIS A 76 5.00 -4.11 -12.43
C HIS A 76 3.88 -4.04 -11.42
N LYS A 77 2.67 -4.32 -11.92
CA LYS A 77 1.58 -4.93 -11.17
C LYS A 77 1.58 -4.36 -9.76
N ALA A 78 1.32 -3.05 -9.63
CA ALA A 78 0.70 -2.54 -8.41
C ALA A 78 -0.47 -3.51 -8.26
N SER A 79 -0.29 -4.43 -7.31
CA SER A 79 -1.14 -5.59 -7.22
C SER A 79 -2.52 -4.99 -7.17
N ASP A 80 -3.32 -5.25 -8.21
CA ASP A 80 -4.75 -5.01 -8.26
C ASP A 80 -5.33 -5.88 -7.15
N THR A 81 -4.95 -5.52 -5.93
CA THR A 81 -5.40 -6.07 -4.68
C THR A 81 -6.69 -5.32 -4.53
N LYS A 82 -7.65 -5.71 -5.36
CA LYS A 82 -9.04 -5.38 -5.15
C LYS A 82 -9.27 -5.86 -3.73
N ALA A 83 -9.32 -4.90 -2.80
CA ALA A 83 -9.61 -5.20 -1.41
C ALA A 83 -11.00 -5.84 -1.42
N VAL A 84 -11.05 -7.16 -1.39
CA VAL A 84 -12.30 -7.91 -1.36
C VAL A 84 -12.79 -7.86 0.08
N VAL A 85 -13.79 -7.03 0.32
CA VAL A 85 -14.45 -6.94 1.62
C VAL A 85 -15.57 -7.98 1.65
N MET A 86 -15.56 -8.85 2.66
CA MET A 86 -16.64 -9.81 2.92
C MET A 86 -17.64 -9.19 3.88
N LEU A 87 -18.90 -9.10 3.48
CA LEU A 87 -20.01 -8.63 4.31
C LEU A 87 -20.92 -9.80 4.64
N ILE A 88 -21.07 -10.12 5.93
CA ILE A 88 -21.99 -11.15 6.43
C ILE A 88 -23.14 -10.44 7.13
N ILE A 89 -24.37 -10.73 6.69
CA ILE A 89 -25.60 -10.16 7.23
C ILE A 89 -26.55 -11.29 7.63
N HIS A 90 -27.09 -11.20 8.84
CA HIS A 90 -28.13 -12.10 9.31
C HIS A 90 -29.49 -11.52 8.93
N CYS A 91 -30.31 -12.27 8.21
CA CYS A 91 -31.66 -11.85 7.82
C CYS A 91 -32.70 -12.70 8.57
N GLU A 92 -33.74 -12.06 9.11
CA GLU A 92 -34.91 -12.73 9.67
C GLU A 92 -35.83 -13.26 8.55
N GLN A 93 -36.70 -14.24 8.86
CA GLN A 93 -37.49 -14.97 7.86
C GLN A 93 -38.33 -14.02 6.99
N GLY A 94 -37.98 -13.93 5.70
CA GLY A 94 -38.70 -13.15 4.68
C GLY A 94 -37.97 -11.93 4.12
N ASP A 95 -36.89 -11.45 4.76
CA ASP A 95 -36.16 -10.24 4.33
C ASP A 95 -34.89 -10.51 3.50
N SER A 96 -34.50 -11.78 3.35
CA SER A 96 -33.33 -12.19 2.56
C SER A 96 -33.38 -11.67 1.11
N HIS A 97 -34.56 -11.61 0.51
CA HIS A 97 -34.75 -11.12 -0.85
C HIS A 97 -34.39 -9.63 -1.01
N LYS A 98 -34.71 -8.80 0.00
CA LYS A 98 -34.40 -7.36 -0.02
C LYS A 98 -32.89 -7.14 0.12
N ALA A 99 -32.26 -7.88 1.02
CA ALA A 99 -30.82 -7.81 1.24
C ALA A 99 -30.02 -8.15 -0.04
N ILE A 100 -30.41 -9.23 -0.74
CA ILE A 100 -29.78 -9.62 -2.00
C ILE A 100 -29.95 -8.53 -3.07
N GLN A 101 -31.13 -7.91 -3.15
CA GLN A 101 -31.39 -6.86 -4.14
C GLN A 101 -30.51 -5.62 -3.91
N ILE A 102 -30.33 -5.22 -2.64
CA ILE A 102 -29.43 -4.12 -2.27
C ILE A 102 -27.99 -4.48 -2.62
N LEU A 103 -27.51 -5.68 -2.27
CA LEU A 103 -26.14 -6.12 -2.59
C LEU A 103 -25.86 -6.15 -4.09
N LYS A 104 -26.84 -6.56 -4.90
CA LYS A 104 -26.75 -6.50 -6.37
C LYS A 104 -26.65 -5.08 -6.89
N GLN A 105 -27.39 -4.13 -6.31
CA GLN A 105 -27.35 -2.72 -6.69
C GLN A 105 -25.96 -2.08 -6.46
N PHE A 106 -25.21 -2.57 -5.47
CA PHE A 106 -23.84 -2.12 -5.17
C PHE A 106 -22.74 -2.89 -5.92
N SER A 107 -23.08 -3.65 -6.97
CA SER A 107 -22.12 -4.45 -7.78
C SER A 107 -21.22 -5.36 -6.93
N ALA A 108 -21.81 -6.10 -5.99
CA ALA A 108 -21.10 -7.15 -5.28
C ALA A 108 -20.49 -8.16 -6.27
N ILE A 109 -19.23 -8.54 -6.03
CA ILE A 109 -18.48 -9.48 -6.88
C ILE A 109 -19.08 -10.90 -6.85
N SER A 110 -19.53 -11.34 -5.68
CA SER A 110 -20.13 -12.66 -5.46
C SER A 110 -21.07 -12.59 -4.26
N ILE A 111 -22.19 -13.32 -4.33
CA ILE A 111 -23.18 -13.42 -3.26
C ILE A 111 -23.44 -14.91 -3.03
N GLY A 112 -23.31 -15.36 -1.77
CA GLY A 112 -23.66 -16.71 -1.34
C GLY A 112 -24.72 -16.67 -0.26
N ASN A 113 -25.62 -17.66 -0.23
CA ASN A 113 -26.57 -17.85 0.87
C ASN A 113 -26.11 -19.05 1.71
N LEU A 114 -26.13 -18.89 3.03
CA LEU A 114 -25.91 -19.99 3.97
C LEU A 114 -27.29 -20.33 4.54
N ASP A 115 -27.82 -21.46 4.09
CA ASP A 115 -29.08 -22.05 4.61
C ASP A 115 -28.83 -22.69 5.98
#